data_AF-A0A7I8L096-F1
#
_entry.id   AF-A0A7I8L096-F1
#
_cell.length_a   1.000
_cell.length_b   1.000
_cell.length_c   1.000
_cell.angle_alpha   90.00
_cell.angle_beta   90.00
_cell.angle_gamma   90.00
#
_symmetry.space_group_name_H-M   'P 1'
#
loop_
_entity.id
_entity.type
_entity.pdbx_description
1 polymer ?
#
loop_
_entity_poly.entity_id
_entity_poly.type
_entity_poly.pdbx_seq_one_letter_code
_entity_poly.pdbx_strand_id
1 'polypeptide(L)'
;MIRASINQFLCLSSVNFLPLRSGCRLYRKFASLDRCAFYGRRFFFLATAPLLLSREGSSEYSNANSLQAVEPDESLLVRTKLRKVLSKSKAPGVLRLAFHDAGTFDMNDNTGGMNGSIILELDRPENAGLRRSVKILEKAKSELDKVQNVSWADLVAVAGAEAVSLCGGPVIPVQLGRMDTSIPDPEGKLPQETLGAFDLKKCFLEKGFSTQELVILSGAHTLGGKGFGSPIVFDNTYYKILLERPWVSSGPSMSSMIGLPSDHALVEDAECLRWITIYAADERRFFEDFKRAYVKLVNTGASWRDA
;
A
#
# COMPACT_ATOMS: atom_id res chain seq x y z
N MET A 1 39.17 3.90 27.87
CA MET A 1 38.18 4.67 28.66
C MET A 1 37.95 6.00 27.96
N ILE A 2 37.10 6.02 26.91
CA ILE A 2 37.00 7.12 25.96
C ILE A 2 35.53 7.50 25.78
N ARG A 3 35.21 8.69 26.31
CA ARG A 3 34.27 9.73 25.87
C ARG A 3 32.97 9.30 25.18
N ALA A 4 31.89 9.34 25.96
CA ALA A 4 30.52 9.56 25.49
C ALA A 4 30.33 11.05 25.12
N SER A 5 29.73 11.31 23.96
CA SER A 5 29.23 12.63 23.56
C SER A 5 27.73 12.49 23.31
N ILE A 6 26.94 12.97 24.27
CA ILE A 6 25.49 13.09 24.21
C ILE A 6 25.19 14.54 23.82
N ASN A 7 24.52 14.74 22.69
CA ASN A 7 23.91 16.02 22.34
C ASN A 7 22.41 15.79 22.18
N GLN A 8 21.64 16.28 23.15
CA GLN A 8 20.20 16.51 23.03
C GLN A 8 19.93 17.98 23.32
N PHE A 9 19.35 18.66 22.34
CA PHE A 9 18.74 19.97 22.47
C PHE A 9 17.37 19.81 23.13
N LEU A 10 17.10 20.59 24.19
CA LEU A 10 15.78 20.86 24.73
C LEU A 10 15.50 22.35 24.55
N CYS A 11 14.42 22.68 23.85
CA CYS A 11 13.68 23.92 24.07
C CYS A 11 12.32 23.75 23.41
N LEU A 12 11.22 23.76 24.17
CA LEU A 12 9.98 24.40 23.74
C LEU A 12 9.10 24.69 24.96
N SER A 13 8.63 25.92 24.98
CA SER A 13 7.87 26.59 26.01
C SER A 13 6.37 26.37 25.82
N SER A 14 5.67 26.45 26.95
CA SER A 14 4.22 26.45 27.18
C SER A 14 3.40 27.40 26.32
N VAL A 15 2.17 27.02 25.91
CA VAL A 15 0.97 27.89 25.93
C VAL A 15 -0.33 27.07 26.04
N ASN A 16 -1.17 27.43 27.02
CA ASN A 16 -2.57 27.00 27.21
C ASN A 16 -3.54 27.86 26.38
N PHE A 17 -4.67 27.33 25.91
CA PHE A 17 -5.96 28.08 25.88
C PHE A 17 -7.20 27.15 25.83
N LEU A 18 -8.26 27.62 26.49
CA LEU A 18 -9.53 27.01 26.92
C LEU A 18 -10.65 26.99 25.84
N PRO A 19 -11.82 26.36 26.09
CA PRO A 19 -12.71 25.81 25.07
C PRO A 19 -13.94 26.68 24.68
N LEU A 20 -14.55 26.31 23.55
CA LEU A 20 -15.79 26.85 22.98
C LEU A 20 -17.06 26.29 23.65
N ARG A 21 -18.06 27.17 23.85
CA ARG A 21 -19.40 26.88 24.39
C ARG A 21 -20.39 26.45 23.30
N SER A 22 -21.20 25.45 23.63
CA SER A 22 -22.33 24.91 22.87
C SER A 22 -23.62 25.72 23.09
N GLY A 23 -24.46 25.84 22.05
CA GLY A 23 -25.78 26.47 22.08
C GLY A 23 -26.86 25.61 21.41
N CYS A 24 -28.05 25.60 22.03
CA CYS A 24 -29.18 24.67 21.95
C CYS A 24 -29.93 24.46 20.60
N ARG A 25 -30.57 23.27 20.58
CA ARG A 25 -31.73 22.81 19.77
C ARG A 25 -32.97 23.71 19.93
N LEU A 26 -33.87 23.72 18.93
CA LEU A 26 -35.23 23.18 19.11
C LEU A 26 -36.03 23.00 17.80
N TYR A 27 -36.79 21.92 17.83
CA TYR A 27 -37.69 21.33 16.83
C TYR A 27 -38.97 22.13 16.59
N ARG A 28 -39.56 21.98 15.38
CA ARG A 28 -41.02 21.91 15.20
C ARG A 28 -41.40 20.92 14.09
N LYS A 29 -42.16 19.89 14.47
CA LYS A 29 -42.91 18.94 13.62
C LYS A 29 -44.19 19.61 13.12
N PHE A 30 -44.64 19.28 11.91
CA PHE A 30 -46.06 19.17 11.58
C PHE A 30 -46.30 18.03 10.57
N ALA A 31 -47.40 17.31 10.80
CA ALA A 31 -47.86 16.06 10.19
C ALA A 31 -48.59 16.31 8.85
N SER A 32 -48.40 15.46 7.83
CA SER A 32 -49.24 14.31 7.40
C SER A 32 -50.34 14.61 6.39
N LEU A 33 -50.76 13.55 5.68
CA LEU A 33 -51.87 13.38 4.71
C LEU A 33 -51.38 13.47 3.25
N ASP A 34 -51.75 12.59 2.30
CA ASP A 34 -52.40 11.29 2.33
C ASP A 34 -52.24 10.62 0.93
N ARG A 35 -52.63 9.34 0.85
CA ARG A 35 -52.52 8.41 -0.28
C ARG A 35 -53.36 8.74 -1.52
N CYS A 36 -52.91 8.26 -2.68
CA CYS A 36 -53.80 7.66 -3.68
C CYS A 36 -53.07 6.60 -4.53
N ALA A 37 -53.72 5.43 -4.67
CA ALA A 37 -53.33 4.29 -5.49
C ALA A 37 -54.38 4.09 -6.59
N PHE A 38 -53.98 3.61 -7.77
CA PHE A 38 -54.91 3.19 -8.83
C PHE A 38 -54.48 1.84 -9.45
N TYR A 39 -55.51 1.03 -9.72
CA TYR A 39 -55.61 -0.34 -10.27
C TYR A 39 -54.90 -0.53 -11.64
N GLY A 40 -54.30 -1.69 -11.97
CA GLY A 40 -54.93 -2.94 -12.50
C GLY A 40 -54.71 -3.04 -14.03
N ARG A 41 -54.16 -4.09 -14.68
CA ARG A 41 -54.76 -5.42 -14.98
C ARG A 41 -53.75 -6.27 -15.82
N ARG A 42 -53.85 -7.60 -15.73
CA ARG A 42 -53.15 -8.63 -16.55
C ARG A 42 -54.02 -9.07 -17.75
N PHE A 43 -53.41 -9.58 -18.84
CA PHE A 43 -53.99 -10.60 -19.75
C PHE A 43 -52.90 -11.43 -20.49
N PHE A 44 -53.26 -12.67 -20.85
CA PHE A 44 -52.45 -13.81 -21.34
C PHE A 44 -52.52 -14.00 -22.88
N PHE A 45 -51.42 -14.52 -23.47
CA PHE A 45 -51.26 -15.52 -24.59
C PHE A 45 -52.11 -15.52 -25.88
N LEU A 46 -51.46 -15.58 -27.08
CA LEU A 46 -51.21 -16.77 -27.95
C LEU A 46 -50.85 -16.38 -29.41
N ALA A 47 -50.25 -17.33 -30.14
CA ALA A 47 -49.47 -17.22 -31.36
C ALA A 47 -50.25 -17.26 -32.69
N THR A 48 -49.63 -16.77 -33.78
CA THR A 48 -49.69 -17.35 -35.14
C THR A 48 -48.55 -16.82 -36.02
N ALA A 49 -47.90 -17.72 -36.77
CA ALA A 49 -46.93 -17.44 -37.83
C ALA A 49 -47.57 -17.60 -39.22
N PRO A 50 -47.03 -16.92 -40.25
CA PRO A 50 -46.94 -17.55 -41.57
C PRO A 50 -45.54 -17.46 -42.20
N LEU A 51 -45.13 -18.57 -42.84
CA LEU A 51 -44.00 -18.68 -43.77
C LEU A 51 -44.28 -17.91 -45.08
N LEU A 52 -43.30 -17.15 -45.56
CA LEU A 52 -43.07 -16.91 -46.99
C LEU A 52 -41.55 -16.92 -47.28
N LEU A 53 -41.16 -17.67 -48.31
CA LEU A 53 -39.79 -17.94 -48.75
C LEU A 53 -39.27 -16.88 -49.73
N SER A 54 -37.96 -16.63 -49.60
CA SER A 54 -36.96 -16.27 -50.61
C SER A 54 -36.98 -14.88 -51.25
N ARG A 55 -35.93 -14.10 -50.95
CA ARG A 55 -35.12 -13.38 -51.96
C ARG A 55 -33.77 -12.94 -51.35
N GLU A 56 -32.69 -13.30 -52.01
CA GLU A 56 -31.33 -12.81 -51.72
C GLU A 56 -31.28 -11.29 -51.79
N GLY A 57 -30.64 -10.68 -50.80
CA GLY A 57 -30.40 -9.25 -50.71
C GLY A 57 -29.22 -8.98 -49.80
N SER A 58 -28.06 -8.76 -50.43
CA SER A 58 -26.87 -8.18 -49.81
C SER A 58 -27.23 -6.84 -49.16
N SER A 59 -27.19 -6.80 -47.83
CA SER A 59 -27.37 -5.58 -47.05
C SER A 59 -25.99 -5.08 -46.62
N GLU A 60 -25.57 -3.98 -47.25
CA GLU A 60 -24.57 -3.08 -46.71
C GLU A 60 -25.08 -2.54 -45.37
N TYR A 61 -24.44 -2.95 -44.28
CA TYR A 61 -24.57 -2.28 -42.99
C TYR A 61 -23.40 -1.32 -42.81
N SER A 62 -23.69 -0.05 -43.06
CA SER A 62 -22.91 1.10 -42.63
C SER A 62 -22.83 1.13 -41.11
N ASN A 63 -21.81 0.49 -40.54
CA ASN A 63 -21.40 0.77 -39.16
C ASN A 63 -20.37 1.89 -39.18
N ALA A 64 -20.87 3.11 -38.99
CA ALA A 64 -20.09 4.23 -38.48
C ALA A 64 -19.65 3.88 -37.05
N ASN A 65 -18.58 3.10 -36.93
CA ASN A 65 -17.91 2.90 -35.66
C ASN A 65 -16.97 4.09 -35.49
N SER A 66 -17.47 5.12 -34.80
CA SER A 66 -16.62 6.16 -34.23
C SER A 66 -15.52 5.48 -33.43
N LEU A 67 -14.28 5.62 -33.88
CA LEU A 67 -13.10 5.32 -33.09
C LEU A 67 -13.12 6.27 -31.87
N GLN A 68 -13.82 5.88 -30.81
CA GLN A 68 -13.47 6.36 -29.48
C GLN A 68 -12.09 5.78 -29.21
N ALA A 69 -11.09 6.66 -29.20
CA ALA A 69 -9.79 6.32 -28.68
C ALA A 69 -10.00 5.74 -27.26
N VAL A 70 -9.59 4.49 -27.07
CA VAL A 70 -9.54 3.88 -25.75
C VAL A 70 -8.50 4.68 -24.99
N GLU A 71 -8.94 5.50 -24.03
CA GLU A 71 -8.04 6.20 -23.11
C GLU A 71 -7.07 5.16 -22.53
N PRO A 72 -5.74 5.43 -22.56
CA PRO A 72 -4.77 4.50 -21.99
C PRO A 72 -5.14 4.23 -20.53
N ASP A 73 -5.20 2.96 -20.13
CA ASP A 73 -5.30 2.59 -18.72
C ASP A 73 -4.16 3.29 -17.97
N GLU A 74 -4.51 4.29 -17.15
CA GLU A 74 -3.59 5.15 -16.43
C GLU A 74 -2.59 4.30 -15.62
N SER A 75 -3.09 3.20 -15.03
CA SER A 75 -2.27 2.23 -14.29
C SER A 75 -1.24 1.56 -15.20
N LEU A 76 -1.64 1.16 -16.40
CA LEU A 76 -0.73 0.54 -17.37
C LEU A 76 0.38 1.50 -17.81
N LEU A 77 0.07 2.78 -18.02
CA LEU A 77 1.07 3.77 -18.39
C LEU A 77 2.11 3.95 -17.27
N VAL A 78 1.66 4.13 -16.02
CA VAL A 78 2.55 4.27 -14.86
C VAL A 78 3.46 3.05 -14.71
N ARG A 79 2.90 1.83 -14.73
CA ARG A 79 3.68 0.58 -14.66
C ARG A 79 4.70 0.48 -15.79
N THR A 80 4.31 0.82 -17.02
CA THR A 80 5.20 0.77 -18.18
C THR A 80 6.39 1.72 -18.04
N LYS A 81 6.17 2.93 -17.51
CA LYS A 81 7.26 3.90 -17.27
C LYS A 81 8.16 3.44 -16.11
N LEU A 82 7.58 2.90 -15.04
CA LEU A 82 8.33 2.34 -13.91
C LEU A 82 9.25 1.18 -14.33
N ARG A 83 8.75 0.24 -15.14
CA ARG A 83 9.54 -0.91 -15.63
C ARG A 83 10.76 -0.52 -16.46
N LYS A 84 10.78 0.68 -17.05
CA LYS A 84 11.95 1.19 -17.78
C LYS A 84 13.07 1.68 -16.86
N VAL A 85 12.77 2.04 -15.62
CA VAL A 85 13.74 2.63 -14.67
C VAL A 85 14.08 1.72 -13.50
N LEU A 86 13.16 0.82 -13.14
CA LEU A 86 13.26 -0.10 -12.00
C LEU A 86 13.89 -1.44 -12.42
N SER A 87 14.96 -1.83 -11.73
CA SER A 87 15.60 -3.14 -11.88
C SER A 87 15.43 -3.96 -10.60
N LYS A 88 15.58 -5.29 -10.69
CA LYS A 88 15.53 -6.20 -9.53
C LYS A 88 16.44 -5.76 -8.38
N SER A 89 17.66 -5.30 -8.68
CA SER A 89 18.62 -4.79 -7.68
C SER A 89 18.19 -3.51 -6.97
N LYS A 90 17.25 -2.74 -7.55
CA LYS A 90 16.73 -1.49 -7.00
C LYS A 90 15.37 -1.66 -6.32
N ALA A 91 14.65 -2.73 -6.65
CA ALA A 91 13.33 -3.05 -6.12
C ALA A 91 13.25 -3.03 -4.58
N PRO A 92 14.21 -3.57 -3.80
CA PRO A 92 14.11 -3.54 -2.34
C PRO A 92 14.03 -2.12 -1.76
N GLY A 93 14.83 -1.20 -2.30
CA GLY A 93 14.83 0.20 -1.86
C GLY A 93 13.54 0.94 -2.23
N VAL A 94 12.89 0.56 -3.33
CA VAL A 94 11.61 1.14 -3.77
C VAL A 94 10.43 0.56 -2.97
N LEU A 95 10.44 -0.74 -2.67
CA LEU A 95 9.46 -1.34 -1.79
C LEU A 95 9.53 -0.72 -0.38
N ARG A 96 10.76 -0.52 0.14
CA ARG A 96 10.97 0.20 1.39
C ARG A 96 10.44 1.64 1.32
N LEU A 97 10.70 2.36 0.23
CA LEU A 97 10.17 3.72 0.05
C LEU A 97 8.64 3.75 0.18
N ALA A 98 7.94 2.81 -0.44
CA ALA A 98 6.48 2.71 -0.34
C ALA A 98 5.99 2.39 1.07
N PHE A 99 6.69 1.51 1.81
CA PHE A 99 6.38 1.25 3.22
C PHE A 99 6.61 2.50 4.08
N HIS A 100 7.68 3.25 3.84
CA HIS A 100 8.00 4.44 4.62
C HIS A 100 7.02 5.60 4.40
N ASP A 101 6.49 5.77 3.18
CA ASP A 101 5.43 6.75 2.90
C ASP A 101 4.10 6.32 3.56
N ALA A 102 3.66 5.07 3.37
CA ALA A 102 2.40 4.60 3.94
C ALA A 102 2.43 4.39 5.46
N GLY A 103 3.59 4.03 6.00
CA GLY A 103 3.76 3.53 7.36
C GLY A 103 3.60 4.59 8.44
N THR A 104 3.55 5.87 8.07
CA THR A 104 3.34 6.99 8.98
C THR A 104 1.90 7.13 9.46
N PHE A 105 0.92 6.47 8.81
CA PHE A 105 -0.48 6.58 9.22
C PHE A 105 -0.69 6.23 10.69
N ASP A 106 -1.60 6.92 11.38
CA ASP A 106 -2.05 6.61 12.73
C ASP A 106 -3.56 6.89 12.84
N MET A 107 -4.33 5.92 13.34
CA MET A 107 -5.79 6.04 13.47
C MET A 107 -6.21 7.00 14.59
N ASN A 108 -5.36 7.22 15.60
CA ASN A 108 -5.73 8.01 16.78
C ASN A 108 -5.84 9.50 16.44
N ASP A 109 -4.97 9.99 15.55
CA ASP A 109 -4.97 11.38 15.10
C ASP A 109 -5.30 11.55 13.61
N ASN A 110 -5.50 10.44 12.89
CA ASN A 110 -5.82 10.40 11.46
C ASN A 110 -4.82 11.21 10.60
N THR A 111 -3.54 11.08 10.92
CA THR A 111 -2.45 11.72 10.17
C THR A 111 -1.50 10.69 9.58
N GLY A 112 -0.78 11.10 8.54
CA GLY A 112 0.11 10.26 7.75
C GLY A 112 -0.61 9.30 6.80
N GLY A 113 0.16 8.41 6.16
CA GLY A 113 -0.32 7.46 5.17
C GLY A 113 0.22 7.74 3.77
N MET A 114 -0.21 6.94 2.79
CA MET A 114 0.29 7.06 1.41
C MET A 114 -0.20 8.36 0.76
N ASN A 115 0.60 9.41 0.91
CA ASN A 115 0.28 10.79 0.51
C ASN A 115 1.47 11.50 -0.16
N GLY A 116 2.57 10.79 -0.44
CA GLY A 116 3.76 11.34 -1.09
C GLY A 116 4.64 12.22 -0.18
N SER A 117 4.35 12.33 1.12
CA SER A 117 5.12 13.14 2.06
C SER A 117 6.57 12.69 2.14
N ILE A 118 6.87 11.42 1.86
CA ILE A 118 8.23 10.85 1.94
C ILE A 118 9.27 11.65 1.15
N ILE A 119 8.86 12.34 0.09
CA ILE A 119 9.72 13.19 -0.74
C ILE A 119 10.24 14.41 0.04
N LEU A 120 9.47 14.87 1.03
CA LEU A 120 9.77 15.99 1.93
C LEU A 120 10.58 15.57 3.17
N GLU A 121 10.81 14.26 3.36
CA GLU A 121 11.27 13.67 4.62
C GLU A 121 12.60 12.92 4.51
N LEU A 122 13.30 13.06 3.38
CA LEU A 122 14.47 12.25 3.05
C LEU A 122 15.72 12.51 3.91
N ASP A 123 15.71 13.57 4.72
CA ASP A 123 16.76 13.90 5.69
C ASP A 123 16.57 13.22 7.05
N ARG A 124 15.40 12.60 7.30
CA ARG A 124 15.12 11.93 8.56
C ARG A 124 15.95 10.64 8.71
N PRO A 125 16.47 10.34 9.92
CA PRO A 125 17.29 9.14 10.15
C PRO A 125 16.63 7.83 9.70
N GLU A 126 15.34 7.68 9.97
CA GLU A 126 14.53 6.53 9.56
C GLU A 126 14.48 6.37 8.03
N ASN A 127 14.60 7.46 7.27
CA ASN A 127 14.54 7.46 5.81
C ASN A 127 15.92 7.40 5.14
N ALA A 128 16.99 7.17 5.93
CA ALA A 128 18.35 7.09 5.43
C ALA A 128 18.47 6.09 4.26
N GLY A 129 19.12 6.54 3.18
CA GLY A 129 19.33 5.77 1.96
C GLY A 129 18.21 5.83 0.92
N LEU A 130 16.99 6.31 1.26
CA LEU A 130 15.85 6.35 0.34
C LEU A 130 15.97 7.37 -0.79
N ARG A 131 16.88 8.34 -0.68
CA ARG A 131 17.22 9.29 -1.76
C ARG A 131 17.56 8.60 -3.08
N ARG A 132 18.18 7.41 -3.03
CA ARG A 132 18.50 6.64 -4.25
C ARG A 132 17.23 6.11 -4.92
N SER A 133 16.26 5.63 -4.13
CA SER A 133 14.96 5.17 -4.61
C SER A 133 14.16 6.31 -5.24
N VAL A 134 14.11 7.47 -4.59
CA VAL A 134 13.44 8.66 -5.14
C VAL A 134 14.05 9.07 -6.47
N LYS A 135 15.39 9.14 -6.59
CA LYS A 135 16.07 9.44 -7.87
C LYS A 135 15.75 8.47 -9.01
N ILE A 136 15.37 7.23 -8.70
CA ILE A 136 14.92 6.27 -9.72
C ILE A 136 13.51 6.64 -10.17
N LEU A 137 12.62 6.94 -9.22
CA LEU A 137 11.23 7.32 -9.50
C LEU A 137 11.12 8.68 -10.19
N GLU A 138 11.98 9.65 -9.87
CA GLU A 138 12.06 10.96 -10.55
C GLU A 138 12.20 10.82 -12.07
N LYS A 139 12.94 9.80 -12.53
CA LYS A 139 13.09 9.52 -13.98
C LYS A 139 11.82 9.02 -14.63
N ALA A 140 11.00 8.25 -13.90
CA ALA A 140 9.69 7.83 -14.39
C ALA A 140 8.68 8.99 -14.30
N LYS A 141 8.70 9.74 -13.19
CA LYS A 141 7.85 10.91 -12.93
C LYS A 141 8.01 11.95 -14.03
N SER A 142 9.24 12.33 -14.39
CA SER A 142 9.49 13.33 -15.43
C SER A 142 8.97 12.93 -16.82
N GLU A 143 8.93 11.64 -17.12
CA GLU A 143 8.37 11.11 -18.37
C GLU A 143 6.86 10.88 -18.32
N LEU A 144 6.29 10.71 -17.13
CA LEU A 144 4.86 10.63 -16.89
C LEU A 144 4.23 12.01 -16.99
N ASP A 145 4.82 13.01 -16.33
CA ASP A 145 4.28 14.37 -16.25
C ASP A 145 4.22 15.10 -17.60
N LYS A 146 4.97 14.64 -18.60
CA LYS A 146 4.86 15.09 -19.99
C LYS A 146 3.57 14.64 -20.68
N VAL A 147 2.95 13.57 -20.17
CA VAL A 147 1.74 12.96 -20.72
C VAL A 147 0.56 13.27 -19.80
N GLN A 148 0.72 13.03 -18.50
CA GLN A 148 -0.28 13.26 -17.48
C GLN A 148 0.38 13.46 -16.12
N ASN A 149 -0.17 14.37 -15.31
CA ASN A 149 0.34 14.59 -13.96
C ASN A 149 -0.10 13.46 -13.04
N VAL A 150 0.85 12.63 -12.61
CA VAL A 150 0.64 11.57 -11.61
C VAL A 150 1.14 12.07 -10.26
N SER A 151 0.42 11.85 -9.16
CA SER A 151 0.89 12.25 -7.84
C SER A 151 2.11 11.42 -7.40
N TRP A 152 2.94 11.97 -6.53
CA TRP A 152 3.98 11.18 -5.86
C TRP A 152 3.39 10.04 -5.05
N ALA A 153 2.27 10.26 -4.36
CA ALA A 153 1.54 9.23 -3.63
C ALA A 153 1.19 8.03 -4.53
N ASP A 154 0.62 8.27 -5.72
CA ASP A 154 0.31 7.21 -6.67
C ASP A 154 1.57 6.54 -7.23
N LEU A 155 2.57 7.35 -7.61
CA LEU A 155 3.81 6.81 -8.19
C LEU A 155 4.53 5.90 -7.20
N VAL A 156 4.64 6.29 -5.94
CA VAL A 156 5.30 5.51 -4.87
C VAL A 156 4.53 4.23 -4.57
N ALA A 157 3.20 4.29 -4.45
CA ALA A 157 2.35 3.12 -4.24
C ALA A 157 2.47 2.10 -5.38
N VAL A 158 2.41 2.54 -6.64
CA VAL A 158 2.56 1.63 -7.79
C VAL A 158 3.98 1.10 -7.88
N ALA A 159 4.99 1.92 -7.58
CA ALA A 159 6.39 1.51 -7.65
C ALA A 159 6.73 0.38 -6.67
N GLY A 160 6.20 0.42 -5.44
CA GLY A 160 6.38 -0.68 -4.49
C GLY A 160 5.67 -1.97 -4.94
N ALA A 161 4.46 -1.87 -5.50
CA ALA A 161 3.77 -3.02 -6.10
C ALA A 161 4.55 -3.63 -7.28
N GLU A 162 5.10 -2.80 -8.16
CA GLU A 162 5.93 -3.27 -9.28
C GLU A 162 7.27 -3.83 -8.80
N ALA A 163 7.84 -3.32 -7.70
CA ALA A 163 9.05 -3.88 -7.09
C ALA A 163 8.84 -5.34 -6.65
N VAL A 164 7.68 -5.64 -6.04
CA VAL A 164 7.31 -7.02 -5.65
C VAL A 164 7.16 -7.92 -6.87
N SER A 165 6.37 -7.48 -7.87
CA SER A 165 6.12 -8.27 -9.07
C SER A 165 7.40 -8.52 -9.89
N LEU A 166 8.26 -7.49 -10.03
CA LEU A 166 9.54 -7.60 -10.73
C LEU A 166 10.48 -8.64 -10.09
N CYS A 167 10.38 -8.82 -8.77
CA CYS A 167 11.16 -9.79 -8.00
C CYS A 167 10.52 -11.18 -7.94
N GLY A 168 9.43 -11.45 -8.67
CA GLY A 168 8.78 -12.77 -8.72
C GLY A 168 7.58 -12.94 -7.79
N GLY A 169 7.23 -11.90 -7.03
CA GLY A 169 6.04 -11.90 -6.19
C GLY A 169 4.74 -11.66 -6.96
N PRO A 170 3.60 -11.53 -6.25
CA PRO A 170 2.30 -11.35 -6.87
C PRO A 170 2.18 -10.03 -7.63
N VAL A 171 1.31 -10.01 -8.65
CA VAL A 171 0.86 -8.75 -9.26
C VAL A 171 -0.17 -8.10 -8.34
N ILE A 172 0.16 -6.89 -7.87
CA ILE A 172 -0.69 -6.14 -6.93
C ILE A 172 -1.44 -5.04 -7.70
N PRO A 173 -2.79 -5.03 -7.69
CA PRO A 173 -3.58 -3.96 -8.28
C PRO A 173 -3.58 -2.75 -7.33
N VAL A 174 -3.08 -1.61 -7.80
CA VAL A 174 -3.07 -0.35 -7.06
C VAL A 174 -3.99 0.62 -7.80
N GLN A 175 -5.03 1.08 -7.11
CA GLN A 175 -5.91 2.15 -7.59
C GLN A 175 -5.13 3.48 -7.63
N LEU A 176 -5.38 4.30 -8.64
CA LEU A 176 -4.83 5.65 -8.76
C LEU A 176 -5.84 6.71 -8.29
N GLY A 177 -5.38 7.95 -8.15
CA GLY A 177 -6.17 9.08 -7.71
C GLY A 177 -5.76 9.64 -6.35
N ARG A 178 -4.65 9.20 -5.76
CA ARG A 178 -4.16 9.76 -4.49
C ARG A 178 -3.71 11.20 -4.68
N MET A 179 -3.94 12.02 -3.68
CA MET A 179 -3.47 13.39 -3.62
C MET A 179 -2.14 13.49 -2.88
N ASP A 180 -1.25 14.34 -3.39
CA ASP A 180 0.00 14.68 -2.69
C ASP A 180 -0.29 15.64 -1.53
N THR A 181 0.42 15.45 -0.42
CA THR A 181 0.52 16.47 0.62
C THR A 181 1.63 17.48 0.31
N SER A 182 1.50 18.70 0.83
CA SER A 182 2.53 19.75 0.75
C SER A 182 3.35 19.90 2.04
N ILE A 183 3.03 19.13 3.08
CA ILE A 183 3.71 19.14 4.38
C ILE A 183 4.23 17.73 4.71
N PRO A 184 5.37 17.62 5.41
CA PRO A 184 5.85 16.32 5.88
C PRO A 184 4.91 15.75 6.95
N ASP A 185 4.82 14.42 7.02
CA ASP A 185 4.10 13.71 8.05
C ASP A 185 4.79 13.84 9.42
N PRO A 186 4.08 13.59 10.54
CA PRO A 186 4.70 13.59 11.86
C PRO A 186 5.81 12.54 12.02
N GLU A 187 6.86 12.91 12.75
CA GLU A 187 7.99 12.02 13.06
C GLU A 187 7.63 10.92 14.06
N GLY A 188 8.47 9.88 14.13
CA GLY A 188 8.35 8.84 15.16
C GLY A 188 7.19 7.86 14.95
N LYS A 189 6.54 7.89 13.79
CA LYS A 189 5.38 7.03 13.47
C LYS A 189 5.74 5.69 12.84
N LEU A 190 6.97 5.49 12.38
CA LEU A 190 7.42 4.22 11.81
C LEU A 190 7.81 3.21 12.91
N PRO A 191 7.57 1.90 12.70
CA PRO A 191 8.02 0.87 13.62
C PRO A 191 9.55 0.82 13.67
N GLN A 192 10.13 0.78 14.88
CA GLN A 192 11.58 0.70 15.03
C GLN A 192 12.06 -0.75 14.89
N GLU A 193 13.23 -0.93 14.27
CA GLU A 193 13.85 -2.25 14.04
C GLU A 193 14.21 -3.01 15.33
N THR A 194 14.18 -2.34 16.49
CA THR A 194 14.53 -2.88 17.81
C THR A 194 13.32 -3.24 18.69
N LEU A 195 12.09 -2.97 18.22
CA LEU A 195 10.88 -3.25 19.02
C LEU A 195 10.68 -4.75 19.23
N GLY A 196 10.20 -5.10 20.42
CA GLY A 196 9.70 -6.45 20.71
C GLY A 196 8.32 -6.69 20.06
N ALA A 197 7.87 -7.94 20.03
CA ALA A 197 6.62 -8.32 19.39
C ALA A 197 5.39 -7.61 19.96
N PHE A 198 5.34 -7.38 21.28
CA PHE A 198 4.24 -6.66 21.91
C PHE A 198 4.11 -5.22 21.35
N ASP A 199 5.22 -4.49 21.31
CA ASP A 199 5.24 -3.10 20.83
C ASP A 199 5.03 -3.02 19.32
N LEU A 200 5.51 -4.00 18.54
CA LEU A 200 5.21 -4.10 17.10
C LEU A 200 3.72 -4.33 16.86
N LYS A 201 3.09 -5.27 17.60
CA LYS A 201 1.66 -5.54 17.52
C LYS A 201 0.85 -4.30 17.87
N LYS A 202 1.23 -3.58 18.94
CA LYS A 202 0.59 -2.32 19.33
C LYS A 202 0.74 -1.26 18.23
N CYS A 203 1.95 -1.06 17.72
CA CYS A 203 2.23 -0.10 16.66
C CYS A 203 1.39 -0.38 15.42
N PHE A 204 1.32 -1.63 14.93
CA PHE A 204 0.50 -1.98 13.77
C PHE A 204 -1.00 -1.88 14.05
N LEU A 205 -1.43 -2.22 15.26
CA LEU A 205 -2.84 -2.09 15.66
C LEU A 205 -3.30 -0.63 15.63
N GLU A 206 -2.49 0.31 16.10
CA GLU A 206 -2.75 1.76 16.05
C GLU A 206 -2.83 2.31 14.61
N LYS A 207 -2.33 1.54 13.64
CA LYS A 207 -2.42 1.81 12.19
C LYS A 207 -3.59 1.09 11.50
N GLY A 208 -4.34 0.29 12.26
CA GLY A 208 -5.48 -0.49 11.75
C GLY A 208 -5.10 -1.85 11.18
N PHE A 209 -3.92 -2.37 11.52
CA PHE A 209 -3.44 -3.68 11.05
C PHE A 209 -3.48 -4.71 12.18
N SER A 210 -3.99 -5.89 11.85
CA SER A 210 -3.99 -7.06 12.72
C SER A 210 -2.59 -7.66 12.88
N THR A 211 -2.44 -8.58 13.84
CA THR A 211 -1.19 -9.34 14.00
C THR A 211 -0.83 -10.17 12.77
N GLN A 212 -1.82 -10.71 12.06
CA GLN A 212 -1.60 -11.37 10.77
C GLN A 212 -0.99 -10.39 9.76
N GLU A 213 -1.52 -9.17 9.71
CA GLU A 213 -1.08 -8.15 8.75
C GLU A 213 0.29 -7.56 9.09
N LEU A 214 0.65 -7.51 10.38
CA LEU A 214 2.04 -7.28 10.81
C LEU A 214 2.96 -8.35 10.20
N VAL A 215 2.69 -9.63 10.48
CA VAL A 215 3.56 -10.75 10.05
C VAL A 215 3.64 -10.85 8.52
N ILE A 216 2.54 -10.63 7.81
CA ILE A 216 2.53 -10.70 6.35
C ILE A 216 3.37 -9.57 5.74
N LEU A 217 3.25 -8.33 6.24
CA LEU A 217 3.98 -7.18 5.72
C LEU A 217 5.48 -7.28 6.05
N SER A 218 5.85 -7.86 7.21
CA SER A 218 7.25 -8.18 7.53
C SER A 218 7.89 -9.13 6.51
N GLY A 219 7.10 -9.93 5.78
CA GLY A 219 7.58 -10.77 4.68
C GLY A 219 8.30 -10.00 3.56
N ALA A 220 8.09 -8.68 3.45
CA ALA A 220 8.86 -7.82 2.55
C ALA A 220 10.38 -7.86 2.81
N HIS A 221 10.81 -8.22 4.03
CA HIS A 221 12.23 -8.40 4.38
C HIS A 221 12.92 -9.55 3.63
N THR A 222 12.17 -10.39 2.90
CA THR A 222 12.75 -11.33 1.93
C THR A 222 13.54 -10.63 0.83
N LEU A 223 13.26 -9.33 0.59
CA LEU A 223 14.02 -8.50 -0.33
C LEU A 223 15.05 -7.65 0.40
N GLY A 224 16.22 -7.48 -0.23
CA GLY A 224 17.28 -6.61 0.26
C GLY A 224 18.28 -7.27 1.21
N GLY A 225 19.05 -6.44 1.90
CA GLY A 225 20.29 -6.85 2.57
C GLY A 225 20.15 -7.39 4.00
N LYS A 226 18.97 -7.86 4.41
CA LYS A 226 18.75 -8.38 5.78
C LYS A 226 19.18 -9.84 5.97
N GLY A 227 19.71 -10.48 4.91
CA GLY A 227 20.26 -11.84 4.98
C GLY A 227 19.24 -12.96 4.75
N PHE A 228 18.00 -12.62 4.39
CA PHE A 228 16.97 -13.60 4.04
C PHE A 228 17.08 -13.99 2.56
N GLY A 229 17.61 -15.20 2.29
CA GLY A 229 17.65 -15.76 0.95
C GLY A 229 18.33 -14.85 -0.10
N SER A 230 17.77 -14.82 -1.31
CA SER A 230 18.25 -13.95 -2.39
C SER A 230 17.66 -12.55 -2.24
N PRO A 231 18.47 -11.47 -2.23
CA PRO A 231 18.00 -10.10 -1.95
C PRO A 231 17.10 -9.51 -3.05
N ILE A 232 16.88 -10.25 -4.14
CA ILE A 232 16.16 -9.83 -5.34
C ILE A 232 15.08 -10.84 -5.78
N VAL A 233 14.75 -11.81 -4.93
CA VAL A 233 13.68 -12.79 -5.16
C VAL A 233 12.65 -12.63 -4.05
N PHE A 234 11.41 -12.36 -4.44
CA PHE A 234 10.29 -12.25 -3.51
C PHE A 234 9.65 -13.64 -3.39
N ASP A 235 9.97 -14.35 -2.31
CA ASP A 235 9.52 -15.71 -2.01
C ASP A 235 9.25 -15.84 -0.49
N ASN A 236 8.88 -17.02 -0.02
CA ASN A 236 8.60 -17.24 1.40
C ASN A 236 9.84 -17.60 2.26
N THR A 237 11.06 -17.37 1.76
CA THR A 237 12.31 -17.72 2.44
C THR A 237 12.49 -16.94 3.75
N TYR A 238 11.97 -15.71 3.84
CA TYR A 238 11.90 -14.95 5.10
C TYR A 238 11.34 -15.80 6.25
N TYR A 239 10.16 -16.41 6.05
CA TYR A 239 9.50 -17.20 7.09
C TYR A 239 10.22 -18.52 7.37
N LYS A 240 10.74 -19.17 6.33
CA LYS A 240 11.51 -20.43 6.48
C LYS A 240 12.75 -20.21 7.35
N ILE A 241 13.54 -19.18 7.03
CA ILE A 241 14.76 -18.85 7.78
C ILE A 241 14.43 -18.43 9.22
N LEU A 242 13.32 -17.71 9.46
CA LEU A 242 12.92 -17.38 10.83
C LEU A 242 12.68 -18.61 11.71
N LEU A 243 12.23 -19.72 11.13
CA LEU A 243 12.05 -20.99 11.84
C LEU A 243 13.36 -21.78 11.99
N GLU A 244 14.36 -21.49 11.17
CA GLU A 244 15.67 -22.16 11.15
C GLU A 244 16.67 -21.42 12.06
N ARG A 245 16.72 -21.82 13.34
CA ARG A 245 17.72 -21.34 14.29
C ARG A 245 19.01 -22.18 14.20
N PRO A 246 20.21 -21.59 14.41
CA PRO A 246 20.48 -20.18 14.74
C PRO A 246 20.61 -19.28 13.49
N TRP A 247 20.26 -17.99 13.63
CA TRP A 247 20.28 -17.00 12.53
C TRP A 247 21.67 -16.41 12.25
N VAL A 248 22.60 -17.24 11.78
CA VAL A 248 24.00 -16.87 11.51
C VAL A 248 24.31 -17.00 10.02
N SER A 249 24.86 -15.96 9.40
CA SER A 249 25.32 -16.06 8.00
C SER A 249 26.67 -16.78 7.91
N SER A 250 26.82 -17.71 6.97
CA SER A 250 28.06 -18.49 6.73
C SER A 250 29.19 -17.69 6.03
N GLY A 251 29.17 -16.36 6.08
CA GLY A 251 30.12 -15.50 5.37
C GLY A 251 31.45 -15.28 6.11
N PRO A 252 32.50 -14.79 5.44
CA PRO A 252 33.85 -14.61 6.02
C PRO A 252 33.93 -13.52 7.11
N SER A 253 32.83 -12.84 7.42
CA SER A 253 32.73 -11.89 8.54
C SER A 253 32.01 -12.57 9.71
N MET A 254 32.73 -12.71 10.83
CA MET A 254 32.32 -13.36 12.08
C MET A 254 31.11 -12.71 12.80
N SER A 255 30.31 -11.85 12.16
CA SER A 255 29.14 -11.21 12.81
C SER A 255 28.02 -10.69 11.88
N SER A 256 27.70 -11.37 10.77
CA SER A 256 26.50 -10.98 10.00
C SER A 256 25.28 -11.80 10.45
N MET A 257 24.64 -11.33 11.53
CA MET A 257 23.36 -11.86 12.00
C MET A 257 22.30 -11.72 10.90
N ILE A 258 21.52 -12.77 10.66
CA ILE A 258 20.41 -12.72 9.70
C ILE A 258 19.20 -12.10 10.39
N GLY A 259 18.54 -11.15 9.74
CA GLY A 259 17.34 -10.47 10.23
C GLY A 259 17.64 -9.37 11.24
N LEU A 260 16.57 -8.66 11.60
CA LEU A 260 16.56 -7.60 12.60
C LEU A 260 16.14 -8.14 13.99
N PRO A 261 16.45 -7.42 15.08
CA PRO A 261 15.91 -7.76 16.39
C PRO A 261 14.38 -7.86 16.40
N SER A 262 13.68 -6.99 15.66
CA SER A 262 12.23 -7.04 15.48
C SER A 262 11.77 -8.32 14.79
N ASP A 263 12.49 -8.80 13.77
CA ASP A 263 12.17 -10.06 13.08
C ASP A 263 12.27 -11.25 14.04
N HIS A 264 13.33 -11.30 14.87
CA HIS A 264 13.52 -12.36 15.86
C HIS A 264 12.43 -12.32 16.93
N ALA A 265 12.04 -11.11 17.37
CA ALA A 265 10.99 -10.94 18.37
C ALA A 265 9.65 -11.52 17.91
N LEU A 266 9.31 -11.43 16.61
CA LEU A 266 8.07 -12.02 16.07
C LEU A 266 8.03 -13.55 16.25
N VAL A 267 9.17 -14.23 16.23
CA VAL A 267 9.23 -15.70 16.41
C VAL A 267 8.98 -16.10 17.87
N GLU A 268 9.21 -15.19 18.82
CA GLU A 268 9.01 -15.43 20.27
C GLU A 268 7.55 -15.21 20.71
N ASP A 269 6.72 -14.52 19.91
CA ASP A 269 5.28 -14.35 20.18
C ASP A 269 4.46 -15.49 19.55
N ALA A 270 3.64 -16.17 20.35
CA ALA A 270 2.92 -17.37 19.91
C ALA A 270 1.93 -17.11 18.75
N GLU A 271 1.30 -15.94 18.71
CA GLU A 271 0.36 -15.60 17.64
C GLU A 271 1.10 -15.26 16.34
N CYS A 272 2.19 -14.50 16.44
CA CYS A 272 3.07 -14.21 15.31
C CYS A 272 3.69 -15.50 14.75
N LEU A 273 4.24 -16.36 15.62
CA LEU A 273 4.82 -17.64 15.25
C LEU A 273 3.84 -18.52 14.46
N ARG A 274 2.57 -18.58 14.88
CA ARG A 274 1.52 -19.32 14.14
C ARG A 274 1.41 -18.84 12.70
N TRP A 275 1.38 -17.53 12.46
CA TRP A 275 1.31 -16.98 11.11
C TRP A 275 2.60 -17.21 10.33
N ILE A 276 3.77 -17.07 10.96
CA ILE A 276 5.07 -17.39 10.37
C ILE A 276 5.09 -18.85 9.88
N THR A 277 4.65 -19.80 10.69
CA THR A 277 4.57 -21.22 10.30
C THR A 277 3.65 -21.44 9.10
N ILE A 278 2.50 -20.77 9.05
CA ILE A 278 1.57 -20.88 7.92
C ILE A 278 2.24 -20.38 6.63
N TYR A 279 2.87 -19.21 6.67
CA TYR A 279 3.49 -18.61 5.46
C TYR A 279 4.78 -19.31 5.04
N ALA A 280 5.53 -19.90 5.98
CA ALA A 280 6.67 -20.76 5.65
C ALA A 280 6.25 -22.03 4.88
N ALA A 281 5.09 -22.59 5.21
CA ALA A 281 4.56 -23.80 4.59
C ALA A 281 3.85 -23.56 3.26
N ASP A 282 3.27 -22.38 3.05
CA ASP A 282 2.44 -22.06 1.87
C ASP A 282 2.78 -20.68 1.28
N GLU A 283 3.66 -20.69 0.29
CA GLU A 283 4.06 -19.48 -0.45
C GLU A 283 2.90 -18.85 -1.23
N ARG A 284 1.98 -19.66 -1.77
CA ARG A 284 0.83 -19.15 -2.50
C ARG A 284 -0.06 -18.35 -1.56
N ARG A 285 -0.27 -18.85 -0.35
CA ARG A 285 -1.02 -18.12 0.68
C ARG A 285 -0.30 -16.85 1.12
N PHE A 286 1.03 -16.88 1.27
CA PHE A 286 1.84 -15.67 1.49
C PHE A 286 1.57 -14.63 0.39
N PHE A 287 1.63 -15.00 -0.88
CA PHE A 287 1.44 -14.06 -1.98
C PHE A 287 0.02 -13.45 -2.02
N GLU A 288 -1.02 -14.27 -1.84
CA GLU A 288 -2.40 -13.78 -1.84
C GLU A 288 -2.69 -12.85 -0.67
N ASP A 289 -2.21 -13.19 0.53
CA ASP A 289 -2.40 -12.39 1.73
C ASP A 289 -1.57 -11.10 1.66
N PHE A 290 -0.31 -11.17 1.18
CA PHE A 290 0.57 -10.01 1.02
C PHE A 290 -0.02 -9.00 0.04
N LYS A 291 -0.57 -9.46 -1.09
CA LYS A 291 -1.27 -8.60 -2.05
C LYS A 291 -2.39 -7.80 -1.38
N ARG A 292 -3.22 -8.43 -0.55
CA ARG A 292 -4.32 -7.75 0.15
C ARG A 292 -3.82 -6.78 1.22
N ALA A 293 -2.83 -7.20 2.01
CA ALA A 293 -2.23 -6.35 3.04
C ALA A 293 -1.51 -5.14 2.44
N TYR A 294 -0.82 -5.29 1.30
CA TYR A 294 -0.19 -4.19 0.59
C TYR A 294 -1.22 -3.19 0.07
N VAL A 295 -2.31 -3.66 -0.55
CA VAL A 295 -3.40 -2.77 -1.01
C VAL A 295 -4.00 -1.99 0.16
N LYS A 296 -4.24 -2.66 1.29
CA LYS A 296 -4.69 -1.99 2.51
C LYS A 296 -3.66 -0.94 2.97
N LEU A 297 -2.38 -1.31 3.08
CA LEU A 297 -1.29 -0.41 3.46
C LEU A 297 -1.29 0.88 2.65
N VAL A 298 -1.33 0.79 1.31
CA VAL A 298 -1.25 1.97 0.44
C VAL A 298 -2.58 2.71 0.27
N ASN A 299 -3.69 2.22 0.83
CA ASN A 299 -4.99 2.89 0.82
C ASN A 299 -5.35 3.51 2.16
N THR A 300 -4.83 2.97 3.26
CA THR A 300 -5.04 3.51 4.60
C THR A 300 -4.39 4.89 4.71
N GLY A 301 -5.16 5.88 5.20
CA GLY A 301 -4.70 7.27 5.36
C GLY A 301 -4.60 8.07 4.05
N ALA A 302 -4.76 7.43 2.89
CA ALA A 302 -4.68 8.12 1.61
C ALA A 302 -5.89 9.04 1.38
N SER A 303 -5.63 10.25 0.88
CA SER A 303 -6.65 11.16 0.39
C SER A 303 -6.80 11.03 -1.12
N TRP A 304 -8.03 11.04 -1.62
CA TRP A 304 -8.35 10.76 -3.03
C TRP A 304 -8.96 11.98 -3.70
N ARG A 305 -8.69 12.15 -5.00
CA ARG A 305 -9.45 13.09 -5.83
C ARG A 305 -10.90 12.62 -5.92
N ASP A 306 -11.84 13.56 -5.93
CA ASP A 306 -13.24 13.27 -6.19
C ASP A 306 -13.39 12.60 -7.57
N ALA A 307 -14.19 11.54 -7.64
CA ALA A 307 -14.41 10.72 -8.83
C ALA A 307 -15.37 11.38 -9.83
#